data_AF-A0A7S0M321-F1
#
_entry.id   AF-A0A7S0M321-F1
#
_cell.length_a   1.000
_cell.length_b   1.000
_cell.length_c   1.000
_cell.angle_alpha   90.00
_cell.angle_beta   90.00
_cell.angle_gamma   90.00
#
_symmetry.space_group_name_H-M   'P 1'
#
loop_
_entity.id
_entity.type
_entity.pdbx_description
1 polymer ?
#
loop_
_entity_poly.entity_id
_entity_poly.type
_entity_poly.pdbx_seq_one_letter_code
_entity_poly.pdbx_strand_id
1 'polypeptide(L)'
;RQARLAADTPRRLADHPLRRHFPDIAAAHAGPDAYVALLREACRRTAAMVAGWMRVGFVHGVMNTDNMSILGLTIDYGPFGWVDAYDPEWTPNTTDLPGRRYCFGNQPTVALWNLVRLANALYPLVGDAAPLQAALGEYEEAVAAGLAEAYRAKLGLLEWRGDADEALVQDLLAAMAAAPTDMTLFYRLLADLPVSAAPPGADASDAACLA
;
A
#
# COMPACT_ATOMS: atom_id res chain seq x y z
N ARG A 1 42.14 1.66 3.89
CA ARG A 1 41.38 2.71 3.16
C ARG A 1 40.06 2.18 2.59
N GLN A 2 40.06 1.09 1.82
CA GLN A 2 38.82 0.42 1.34
C GLN A 2 37.92 -0.08 2.49
N ALA A 3 38.47 -0.64 3.57
CA ALA A 3 37.67 -1.08 4.74
C ALA A 3 36.97 0.08 5.48
N ARG A 4 37.60 1.27 5.55
CA ARG A 4 36.96 2.50 6.10
C ARG A 4 35.89 3.06 5.16
N LEU A 5 36.15 3.03 3.85
CA LEU A 5 35.16 3.41 2.83
C LEU A 5 33.93 2.50 2.91
N ALA A 6 34.12 1.19 3.06
CA ALA A 6 33.03 0.21 3.21
C ALA A 6 32.23 0.40 4.51
N ALA A 7 32.89 0.75 5.62
CA ALA A 7 32.24 0.99 6.90
C ALA A 7 31.35 2.26 6.91
N ASP A 8 31.74 3.30 6.18
CA ASP A 8 30.97 4.55 6.08
C ASP A 8 29.91 4.54 4.95
N THR A 9 29.93 3.55 4.06
CA THR A 9 29.00 3.48 2.91
C THR A 9 27.52 3.52 3.34
N PRO A 10 27.05 2.74 4.34
CA PRO A 10 25.64 2.76 4.73
C PRO A 10 25.19 4.14 5.20
N ARG A 11 26.01 4.81 6.02
CA ARG A 11 25.75 6.17 6.48
C ARG A 11 25.66 7.15 5.32
N ARG A 12 26.64 7.13 4.41
CA ARG A 12 26.65 8.04 3.25
C ARG A 12 25.44 7.84 2.34
N LEU A 13 24.99 6.59 2.16
CA LEU A 13 23.80 6.26 1.38
C LEU A 13 22.52 6.71 2.08
N ALA A 14 22.42 6.60 3.40
CA ALA A 14 21.25 7.08 4.17
C ALA A 14 21.20 8.61 4.28
N ASP A 15 22.34 9.28 4.43
CA ASP A 15 22.38 10.75 4.52
C ASP A 15 22.06 11.43 3.19
N HIS A 16 22.30 10.76 2.05
CA HIS A 16 22.05 11.35 0.73
C HIS A 16 20.57 11.70 0.48
N PRO A 17 19.60 10.77 0.61
CA PRO A 17 18.19 11.10 0.44
C PRO A 17 17.70 12.08 1.51
N LEU A 18 18.19 12.01 2.76
CA LEU A 18 17.89 12.99 3.80
C LEU A 18 18.24 14.42 3.34
N ARG A 19 19.47 14.64 2.88
CA ARG A 19 19.89 15.98 2.40
C ARG A 19 19.17 16.42 1.14
N ARG A 20 18.91 15.51 0.19
CA ARG A 20 18.47 15.88 -1.16
C ARG A 20 16.95 15.92 -1.32
N HIS A 21 16.24 15.02 -0.64
CA HIS A 21 14.82 14.75 -0.85
C HIS A 21 13.99 14.96 0.42
N PHE A 22 14.61 14.92 1.61
CA PHE A 22 13.92 15.13 2.88
C PHE A 22 14.61 16.20 3.77
N PRO A 23 14.84 17.42 3.24
CA PRO A 23 15.56 18.46 3.97
C PRO A 23 14.88 18.83 5.28
N ASP A 24 13.54 18.76 5.35
CA ASP A 24 12.78 19.04 6.57
C ASP A 24 13.09 18.01 7.67
N ILE A 25 13.23 16.73 7.31
CA ILE A 25 13.64 15.67 8.25
C ILE A 25 15.07 15.91 8.71
N ALA A 26 15.97 16.25 7.78
CA ALA A 26 17.37 16.54 8.09
C ALA A 26 17.55 17.79 8.97
N ALA A 27 16.62 18.74 8.91
CA ALA A 27 16.61 19.92 9.77
C ALA A 27 16.04 19.64 11.17
N ALA A 28 15.03 18.76 11.26
CA ALA A 28 14.34 18.45 12.51
C ALA A 28 15.04 17.35 13.36
N HIS A 29 15.81 16.47 12.73
CA HIS A 29 16.41 15.30 13.39
C HIS A 29 17.90 15.17 13.07
N ALA A 30 18.66 14.58 13.99
CA ALA A 30 20.07 14.29 13.83
C ALA A 30 20.42 12.88 14.32
N GLY A 31 21.51 12.31 13.77
CA GLY A 31 22.00 11.00 14.19
C GLY A 31 20.96 9.87 13.99
N PRO A 32 20.87 8.91 14.91
CA PRO A 32 19.91 7.80 14.86
C PRO A 32 18.47 8.20 14.53
N ASP A 33 17.98 9.29 15.13
CA ASP A 33 16.59 9.74 14.98
C ASP A 33 16.26 10.16 13.55
N ALA A 34 17.24 10.70 12.81
CA ALA A 34 17.05 11.07 11.41
C ALA A 34 16.82 9.85 10.52
N TYR A 35 17.45 8.71 10.83
CA TYR A 35 17.26 7.47 10.09
C TYR A 35 15.93 6.79 10.42
N VAL A 36 15.47 6.89 11.67
CA VAL A 36 14.13 6.46 12.06
C VAL A 36 13.07 7.29 11.34
N ALA A 37 13.24 8.62 11.30
CA ALA A 37 12.34 9.52 10.60
C ALA A 37 12.34 9.27 9.07
N LEU A 38 13.50 8.96 8.48
CA LEU A 38 13.59 8.54 7.08
C LEU A 38 12.79 7.25 6.81
N LEU A 39 12.93 6.23 7.67
CA LEU A 39 12.17 4.98 7.54
C LEU A 39 10.66 5.24 7.65
N ARG A 40 10.23 6.03 8.64
CA ARG A 40 8.82 6.41 8.81
C ARG A 40 8.25 7.09 7.57
N GLU A 41 8.99 8.03 6.98
CA GLU A 41 8.55 8.69 5.75
C GLU A 41 8.51 7.73 4.55
N ALA A 42 9.46 6.79 4.46
CA ALA A 42 9.46 5.73 3.45
C ALA A 42 8.24 4.80 3.61
N CYS A 43 7.90 4.41 4.84
CA CYS A 43 6.70 3.65 5.18
C CYS A 43 5.43 4.37 4.70
N ARG A 44 5.24 5.64 5.11
CA ARG A 44 4.08 6.46 4.74
C ARG A 44 3.91 6.57 3.22
N ARG A 45 4.99 6.86 2.50
CA ARG A 45 4.98 7.01 1.04
C ARG A 45 4.73 5.68 0.32
N THR A 46 5.33 4.60 0.81
CA THR A 46 5.11 3.26 0.26
C THR A 46 3.67 2.80 0.46
N ALA A 47 3.09 3.03 1.65
CA ALA A 47 1.68 2.74 1.93
C ALA A 47 0.76 3.49 0.97
N ALA A 48 0.96 4.79 0.77
CA ALA A 48 0.17 5.60 -0.17
C ALA A 48 0.29 5.10 -1.62
N MET A 49 1.51 4.75 -2.05
CA MET A 49 1.75 4.20 -3.40
C MET A 49 1.02 2.87 -3.60
N VAL A 50 1.18 1.92 -2.66
CA VAL A 50 0.58 0.60 -2.76
C VAL A 50 -0.95 0.66 -2.63
N ALA A 51 -1.48 1.46 -1.71
CA ALA A 51 -2.94 1.71 -1.66
C ALA A 51 -3.45 2.29 -2.99
N GLY A 52 -2.68 3.18 -3.62
CA GLY A 52 -2.95 3.69 -4.96
C GLY A 52 -2.98 2.60 -6.03
N TRP A 53 -2.04 1.65 -6.00
CA TRP A 53 -2.02 0.48 -6.88
C TRP A 53 -3.25 -0.39 -6.69
N MET A 54 -3.55 -0.75 -5.44
CA MET A 54 -4.70 -1.59 -5.09
C MET A 54 -6.01 -0.95 -5.53
N ARG A 55 -6.19 0.37 -5.31
CA ARG A 55 -7.39 1.12 -5.71
C ARG A 55 -7.75 1.00 -7.19
N VAL A 56 -6.73 0.96 -8.05
CA VAL A 56 -6.90 0.95 -9.52
C VAL A 56 -6.65 -0.41 -10.14
N GLY A 57 -6.40 -1.45 -9.35
CA GLY A 57 -6.11 -2.78 -9.87
C GLY A 57 -4.72 -2.91 -10.50
N PHE A 58 -3.77 -2.02 -10.23
CA PHE A 58 -2.42 -2.12 -10.80
C PHE A 58 -1.61 -3.21 -10.10
N VAL A 59 -0.92 -4.04 -10.87
CA VAL A 59 0.04 -5.05 -10.41
C VAL A 59 1.41 -4.77 -11.00
N HIS A 60 2.40 -4.54 -10.13
CA HIS A 60 3.78 -4.25 -10.56
C HIS A 60 4.48 -5.47 -11.16
N GLY A 61 4.22 -6.67 -10.62
CA GLY A 61 4.78 -7.94 -11.09
C GLY A 61 6.24 -8.23 -10.71
N VAL A 62 7.03 -7.24 -10.24
CA VAL A 62 8.44 -7.43 -9.79
C VAL A 62 8.79 -6.47 -8.65
N MET A 63 8.29 -6.75 -7.45
CA MET A 63 8.54 -5.92 -6.27
C MET A 63 9.81 -6.35 -5.51
N ASN A 64 10.93 -6.50 -6.23
CA ASN A 64 12.23 -6.69 -5.58
C ASN A 64 12.64 -5.42 -4.83
N THR A 65 13.52 -5.54 -3.83
CA THR A 65 13.93 -4.39 -3.00
C THR A 65 14.61 -3.27 -3.78
N ASP A 66 15.30 -3.59 -4.87
CA ASP A 66 15.92 -2.64 -5.80
C ASP A 66 14.90 -1.85 -6.63
N ASN A 67 13.66 -2.35 -6.74
CA ASN A 67 12.53 -1.68 -7.41
C ASN A 67 11.64 -0.89 -6.44
N MET A 68 12.04 -0.78 -5.17
CA MET A 68 11.30 0.00 -4.17
C MET A 68 11.95 1.37 -3.98
N SER A 69 11.34 2.40 -4.57
CA SER A 69 11.80 3.77 -4.41
C SER A 69 11.60 4.28 -2.98
N ILE A 70 12.67 4.81 -2.36
CA ILE A 70 12.60 5.49 -1.06
C ILE A 70 11.66 6.72 -1.06
N LEU A 71 11.34 7.24 -2.25
CA LEU A 71 10.44 8.38 -2.45
C LEU A 71 8.97 7.95 -2.61
N GLY A 72 8.67 6.64 -2.58
CA GLY A 72 7.34 6.08 -2.84
C GLY A 72 6.86 6.31 -4.26
N LEU A 73 7.78 6.24 -5.23
CA LEU A 73 7.47 6.31 -6.66
C LEU A 73 7.40 4.91 -7.25
N THR A 74 6.45 4.69 -8.14
CA THR A 74 6.43 3.50 -9.00
C THR A 74 7.57 3.60 -10.01
N ILE A 75 8.43 2.59 -10.06
CA ILE A 75 9.62 2.56 -10.91
C ILE A 75 9.77 1.17 -11.54
N ASP A 76 10.68 1.04 -12.50
CA ASP A 76 11.01 -0.24 -13.16
C ASP A 76 9.80 -1.01 -13.72
N TYR A 77 9.13 -0.37 -14.67
CA TYR A 77 8.01 -0.93 -15.42
C TYR A 77 8.47 -2.07 -16.33
N GLY A 78 8.36 -3.31 -15.83
CA GLY A 78 8.62 -4.54 -16.59
C GLY A 78 7.32 -5.30 -16.90
N PRO A 79 7.10 -6.50 -16.32
CA PRO A 79 5.86 -7.26 -16.50
C PRO A 79 4.78 -6.74 -15.54
N PHE A 80 4.35 -5.49 -15.72
CA PHE A 80 3.22 -4.92 -14.98
C PHE A 80 1.90 -5.12 -15.75
N GLY A 81 0.77 -4.90 -15.07
CA GLY A 81 -0.52 -4.87 -15.72
C GLY A 81 -1.64 -4.43 -14.79
N TRP A 82 -2.87 -4.40 -15.30
CA TRP A 82 -4.07 -4.10 -14.54
C TRP A 82 -4.94 -5.35 -14.43
N VAL A 83 -5.60 -5.49 -13.29
CA VAL A 83 -6.64 -6.48 -13.07
C VAL A 83 -7.84 -6.11 -13.96
N ASP A 84 -8.10 -6.96 -14.95
CA ASP A 84 -9.34 -6.95 -15.72
C ASP A 84 -10.41 -7.69 -14.91
N ALA A 85 -10.54 -9.01 -15.10
CA ALA A 85 -11.34 -9.85 -14.22
C ALA A 85 -10.72 -9.89 -12.81
N TYR A 86 -11.49 -9.51 -11.81
CA TYR A 86 -11.04 -9.45 -10.42
C TYR A 86 -10.58 -10.82 -9.94
N ASP A 87 -9.27 -10.94 -9.70
CA ASP A 87 -8.62 -12.11 -9.13
C ASP A 87 -7.49 -11.63 -8.21
N PRO A 88 -7.61 -11.84 -6.87
CA PRO A 88 -6.56 -11.45 -5.93
C PRO A 88 -5.24 -12.20 -6.15
N GLU A 89 -5.27 -13.36 -6.79
CA GLU A 89 -4.09 -14.15 -7.11
C GLU A 89 -3.50 -13.83 -8.48
N TRP A 90 -4.09 -12.89 -9.24
CA TRP A 90 -3.61 -12.56 -10.58
C TRP A 90 -2.24 -11.90 -10.53
N THR A 91 -1.35 -12.35 -11.43
CA THR A 91 -0.03 -11.76 -11.65
C THR A 91 0.25 -11.66 -13.16
N PRO A 92 0.69 -10.50 -13.66
CA PRO A 92 1.13 -10.34 -15.06
C PRO A 92 2.51 -10.97 -15.32
N ASN A 93 3.27 -11.29 -14.27
CA ASN A 93 4.62 -11.84 -14.40
C ASN A 93 4.58 -13.37 -14.53
N THR A 94 4.83 -13.88 -15.74
CA THR A 94 4.83 -15.31 -16.03
C THR A 94 5.92 -16.09 -15.27
N THR A 95 7.02 -15.43 -14.90
CA THR A 95 8.10 -16.05 -14.09
C THR A 95 7.73 -16.18 -12.61
N ASP A 96 6.74 -15.40 -12.15
CA ASP A 96 6.22 -15.44 -10.79
C ASP A 96 5.11 -16.50 -10.61
N LEU A 97 4.56 -17.08 -11.68
CA LEU A 97 3.43 -18.03 -11.63
C LEU A 97 3.57 -19.19 -10.62
N PRO A 98 4.74 -19.83 -10.43
CA PRO A 98 4.87 -20.94 -9.48
C PRO A 98 4.67 -20.54 -8.01
N GLY A 99 4.82 -19.25 -7.67
CA GLY A 99 4.73 -18.75 -6.29
C GLY A 99 3.76 -17.57 -6.10
N ARG A 100 3.38 -16.88 -7.18
CA ARG A 100 2.50 -15.70 -7.20
C ARG A 100 2.90 -14.69 -6.11
N ARG A 101 4.20 -14.52 -5.89
CA ARG A 101 4.74 -13.67 -4.84
C ARG A 101 4.29 -12.23 -5.04
N TYR A 102 4.24 -11.77 -6.29
CA TYR A 102 3.92 -10.40 -6.68
C TYR A 102 2.51 -10.28 -7.28
N CYS A 103 1.61 -11.22 -6.97
CA CYS A 103 0.21 -11.09 -7.37
C CYS A 103 -0.48 -9.90 -6.70
N PHE A 104 -1.62 -9.51 -7.27
CA PHE A 104 -2.39 -8.34 -6.87
C PHE A 104 -2.61 -8.25 -5.35
N GLY A 105 -3.18 -9.27 -4.73
CA GLY A 105 -3.51 -9.29 -3.29
C GLY A 105 -2.29 -9.28 -2.37
N ASN A 106 -1.12 -9.70 -2.86
CA ASN A 106 0.10 -9.80 -2.05
C ASN A 106 0.93 -8.51 -2.01
N GLN A 107 0.65 -7.52 -2.86
CA GLN A 107 1.47 -6.30 -2.97
C GLN A 107 1.63 -5.54 -1.63
N PRO A 108 0.58 -5.35 -0.80
CA PRO A 108 0.74 -4.73 0.53
C PRO A 108 1.70 -5.47 1.45
N THR A 109 1.59 -6.80 1.50
CA THR A 109 2.44 -7.65 2.34
C THR A 109 3.88 -7.68 1.86
N VAL A 110 4.09 -7.74 0.55
CA VAL A 110 5.44 -7.70 -0.05
C VAL A 110 6.12 -6.35 0.20
N ALA A 111 5.37 -5.24 0.10
CA ALA A 111 5.90 -3.92 0.41
C ALA A 111 6.32 -3.79 1.88
N LEU A 112 5.54 -4.32 2.83
CA LEU A 112 5.97 -4.41 4.24
C LEU A 112 7.27 -5.21 4.37
N TRP A 113 7.35 -6.37 3.72
CA TRP A 113 8.56 -7.20 3.75
C TRP A 113 9.79 -6.45 3.23
N ASN A 114 9.64 -5.65 2.17
CA ASN A 114 10.70 -4.80 1.63
C ASN A 114 11.08 -3.66 2.62
N LEU A 115 10.11 -3.05 3.29
CA LEU A 115 10.37 -2.05 4.34
C LEU A 115 11.11 -2.65 5.53
N VAL A 116 10.83 -3.90 5.91
CA VAL A 116 11.60 -4.64 6.92
C VAL A 116 13.05 -4.84 6.46
N ARG A 117 13.30 -5.10 5.17
CA ARG A 117 14.68 -5.17 4.63
C ARG A 117 15.39 -3.83 4.75
N LEU A 118 14.70 -2.71 4.46
CA LEU A 118 15.23 -1.36 4.65
C LEU A 118 15.53 -1.07 6.12
N ALA A 119 14.62 -1.40 7.03
CA ALA A 119 14.81 -1.24 8.48
C ALA A 119 16.06 -1.99 8.97
N ASN A 120 16.25 -3.23 8.52
CA ASN A 120 17.46 -4.01 8.85
C ASN A 120 18.75 -3.35 8.32
N ALA A 121 18.70 -2.70 7.15
CA ALA A 121 19.85 -1.98 6.61
C ALA A 121 20.16 -0.70 7.41
N LEU A 122 19.15 -0.08 8.02
CA LEU A 122 19.29 1.11 8.88
C LEU A 122 19.68 0.75 10.33
N TYR A 123 19.37 -0.45 10.81
CA TYR A 123 19.62 -0.88 12.19
C TYR A 123 21.05 -0.60 12.69
N PRO A 124 22.15 -0.86 11.94
CA PRO A 124 23.51 -0.54 12.40
C PRO A 124 23.77 0.96 12.61
N LEU A 125 22.97 1.84 12.01
CA LEU A 125 23.07 3.30 12.17
C LEU A 125 22.21 3.83 13.33
N VAL A 126 21.15 3.09 13.68
CA VAL A 126 20.20 3.45 14.74
C VAL A 126 20.61 2.85 16.08
N GLY A 127 21.02 1.58 16.10
CA GLY A 127 21.45 0.86 17.30
C GLY A 127 20.31 0.35 18.19
N ASP A 128 19.05 0.57 17.81
CA ASP A 128 17.85 0.11 18.52
C ASP A 128 16.78 -0.36 17.53
N ALA A 129 16.13 -1.47 17.85
CA ALA A 129 15.07 -2.08 17.03
C ALA A 129 13.69 -1.47 17.33
N ALA A 130 13.44 -1.05 18.57
CA ALA A 130 12.13 -0.56 18.99
C ALA A 130 11.57 0.60 18.13
N PRO A 131 12.33 1.67 17.84
CA PRO A 131 11.83 2.76 17.00
C PRO A 131 11.64 2.35 15.52
N LEU A 132 12.41 1.38 15.03
CA LEU A 132 12.25 0.86 13.67
C LEU A 132 10.98 0.00 13.55
N GLN A 133 10.69 -0.82 14.56
CA GLN A 133 9.46 -1.61 14.64
C GLN A 133 8.23 -0.72 14.72
N ALA A 134 8.28 0.36 15.50
CA ALA A 134 7.20 1.34 15.56
C ALA A 134 6.91 1.96 14.18
N ALA A 135 7.96 2.38 13.45
CA ALA A 135 7.80 2.92 12.10
C ALA A 135 7.23 1.89 11.08
N LEU A 136 7.47 0.59 11.28
CA LEU A 136 6.88 -0.47 10.47
C LEU A 136 5.40 -0.70 10.79
N GLY A 137 5.00 -0.60 12.06
CA GLY A 137 3.58 -0.64 12.45
C GLY A 137 2.77 0.51 11.84
N GLU A 138 3.37 1.71 11.75
CA GLU A 138 2.75 2.86 11.08
C GLU A 138 2.49 2.62 9.58
N TYR A 139 3.25 1.74 8.91
CA TYR A 139 2.94 1.33 7.52
C TYR A 139 1.64 0.52 7.46
N GLU A 140 1.45 -0.44 8.37
CA GLU A 140 0.28 -1.32 8.38
C GLU A 140 -1.00 -0.51 8.59
N GLU A 141 -0.98 0.42 9.55
CA GLU A 141 -2.07 1.36 9.78
C GLU A 141 -2.33 2.24 8.56
N ALA A 142 -1.26 2.79 7.95
CA ALA A 142 -1.39 3.68 6.80
C ALA A 142 -1.94 2.96 5.54
N VAL A 143 -1.52 1.72 5.29
CA VAL A 143 -2.03 0.96 4.12
C VAL A 143 -3.47 0.54 4.33
N ALA A 144 -3.85 0.11 5.55
CA ALA A 144 -5.23 -0.22 5.89
C ALA A 144 -6.15 1.01 5.72
N ALA A 145 -5.74 2.16 6.26
CA ALA A 145 -6.48 3.42 6.12
C ALA A 145 -6.59 3.84 4.63
N GLY A 146 -5.51 3.69 3.86
CA GLY A 146 -5.51 4.00 2.42
C GLY A 146 -6.46 3.09 1.61
N LEU A 147 -6.54 1.81 1.96
CA LEU A 147 -7.48 0.87 1.34
C LEU A 147 -8.93 1.16 1.73
N ALA A 148 -9.20 1.41 3.01
CA ALA A 148 -10.52 1.82 3.49
C ALA A 148 -11.02 3.07 2.75
N GLU A 149 -10.18 4.10 2.64
CA GLU A 149 -10.51 5.31 1.90
C GLU A 149 -10.74 5.04 0.40
N ALA A 150 -9.92 4.16 -0.21
CA ALA A 150 -10.10 3.76 -1.59
C ALA A 150 -11.46 3.09 -1.83
N TYR A 151 -11.87 2.15 -0.97
CA TYR A 151 -13.17 1.49 -1.10
C TYR A 151 -14.33 2.41 -0.77
N ARG A 152 -14.22 3.19 0.30
CA ARG A 152 -15.21 4.22 0.65
C ARG A 152 -15.52 5.12 -0.54
N ALA A 153 -14.47 5.67 -1.16
CA ALA A 153 -14.60 6.56 -2.32
C ALA A 153 -15.16 5.83 -3.56
N LYS A 154 -14.72 4.59 -3.83
CA LYS A 154 -15.19 3.80 -4.98
C LYS A 154 -16.63 3.31 -4.84
N LEU A 155 -17.11 3.12 -3.61
CA LEU A 155 -18.48 2.74 -3.29
C LEU A 155 -19.42 3.95 -3.14
N GLY A 156 -18.89 5.17 -3.13
CA GLY A 156 -19.67 6.38 -2.91
C GLY A 156 -20.15 6.56 -1.47
N LEU A 157 -19.49 5.92 -0.49
CA LEU A 157 -19.83 6.05 0.92
C LEU A 157 -19.38 7.41 1.46
N LEU A 158 -20.26 8.10 2.20
CA LEU A 158 -19.95 9.42 2.76
C LEU A 158 -18.96 9.33 3.92
N GLU A 159 -19.06 8.27 4.71
CA GLU A 159 -18.17 7.98 5.84
C GLU A 159 -17.80 6.49 5.85
N TRP A 160 -16.77 6.14 6.64
CA TRP A 160 -16.36 4.76 6.86
C TRP A 160 -16.79 4.32 8.27
N ARG A 161 -17.61 3.28 8.37
CA ARG A 161 -18.26 2.81 9.59
C ARG A 161 -17.53 1.63 10.25
N GLY A 162 -16.23 1.49 10.01
CA GLY A 162 -15.39 0.44 10.60
C GLY A 162 -15.77 -0.95 10.09
N ASP A 163 -15.87 -1.91 11.01
CA ASP A 163 -16.06 -3.34 10.74
C ASP A 163 -17.24 -3.65 9.80
N ALA A 164 -18.31 -2.85 9.84
CA ALA A 164 -19.48 -3.04 8.97
C ALA A 164 -19.15 -2.79 7.49
N ASP A 165 -18.40 -1.72 7.19
CA ASP A 165 -18.00 -1.42 5.81
C ASP A 165 -16.83 -2.30 5.37
N GLU A 166 -15.99 -2.76 6.30
CA GLU A 166 -14.99 -3.78 6.02
C GLU A 166 -15.66 -5.10 5.59
N ALA A 167 -16.66 -5.58 6.32
CA ALA A 167 -17.43 -6.76 5.96
C ALA A 167 -18.11 -6.62 4.58
N LEU A 168 -18.74 -5.47 4.31
CA LEU A 168 -19.33 -5.16 3.00
C LEU A 168 -18.29 -5.27 1.87
N VAL A 169 -17.11 -4.70 2.06
CA VAL A 169 -16.02 -4.77 1.08
C VAL A 169 -15.58 -6.22 0.89
N GLN A 170 -15.40 -7.00 1.96
CA GLN A 170 -15.00 -8.40 1.83
C GLN A 170 -16.04 -9.22 1.04
N ASP A 171 -17.33 -9.06 1.35
CA ASP A 171 -18.42 -9.73 0.64
C ASP A 171 -18.47 -9.34 -0.84
N LEU A 172 -18.29 -8.05 -1.14
CA LEU A 172 -18.22 -7.55 -2.51
C LEU A 172 -17.05 -8.15 -3.27
N LEU A 173 -15.84 -8.12 -2.71
CA LEU A 173 -14.65 -8.66 -3.36
C LEU A 173 -14.76 -10.17 -3.57
N ALA A 174 -15.37 -10.90 -2.63
CA ALA A 174 -15.68 -12.31 -2.79
C ALA A 174 -16.67 -12.55 -3.94
N ALA A 175 -17.72 -11.74 -4.06
CA ALA A 175 -18.66 -11.82 -5.18
C ALA A 175 -18.01 -11.50 -6.53
N MET A 176 -17.15 -10.48 -6.57
CA MET A 176 -16.37 -10.10 -7.76
C MET A 176 -15.33 -11.16 -8.16
N ALA A 177 -14.85 -11.99 -7.23
CA ALA A 177 -13.97 -13.10 -7.53
C ALA A 177 -14.74 -14.35 -7.99
N ALA A 178 -15.95 -14.57 -7.45
CA ALA A 178 -16.79 -15.72 -7.78
C ALA A 178 -17.36 -15.68 -9.21
N ALA A 179 -17.59 -14.48 -9.75
CA ALA A 179 -17.88 -14.24 -11.16
C ALA A 179 -16.74 -13.40 -11.73
N PRO A 180 -16.12 -13.73 -12.88
CA PRO A 180 -14.94 -13.04 -13.43
C PRO A 180 -15.27 -11.59 -13.83
N THR A 181 -15.42 -10.74 -12.82
CA THR A 181 -16.03 -9.42 -12.91
C THR A 181 -14.95 -8.44 -13.27
N ASP A 182 -15.14 -7.70 -14.36
CA ASP A 182 -14.20 -6.63 -14.71
C ASP A 182 -14.18 -5.58 -13.60
N MET A 183 -13.04 -5.42 -12.93
CA MET A 183 -12.91 -4.55 -11.77
C MET A 183 -13.17 -3.10 -12.15
N THR A 184 -12.66 -2.64 -13.30
CA THR A 184 -12.79 -1.24 -13.71
C THR A 184 -14.23 -0.92 -14.08
N LEU A 185 -14.85 -1.77 -14.90
CA LEU A 185 -16.22 -1.59 -15.34
C LEU A 185 -17.21 -1.75 -14.20
N PHE A 186 -16.98 -2.65 -13.24
CA PHE A 186 -17.82 -2.78 -12.05
C PHE A 186 -17.98 -1.45 -11.33
N TYR A 187 -16.88 -0.83 -10.92
CA TYR A 187 -16.94 0.44 -10.18
C TYR A 187 -17.41 1.60 -11.06
N ARG A 188 -17.12 1.56 -12.37
CA ARG A 188 -17.63 2.59 -13.29
C ARG A 188 -19.15 2.54 -13.43
N LEU A 189 -19.71 1.35 -13.59
CA LEU A 189 -21.15 1.14 -13.72
C LEU A 189 -21.87 1.35 -12.38
N LEU A 190 -21.24 0.99 -11.26
CA LEU A 190 -21.75 1.27 -9.92
C LEU A 190 -22.02 2.76 -9.72
N ALA A 191 -21.13 3.63 -10.20
CA ALA A 191 -21.27 5.07 -10.08
C ALA A 191 -22.47 5.66 -10.86
N ASP A 192 -22.99 4.92 -11.85
CA ASP A 192 -24.15 5.31 -12.64
C ASP A 192 -25.47 4.79 -12.05
N LEU A 193 -25.42 3.95 -11.00
CA LEU A 193 -26.63 3.46 -10.35
C LEU A 193 -27.33 4.58 -9.58
N PRO A 194 -28.66 4.74 -9.74
CA PRO A 194 -29.40 5.68 -8.93
C PRO A 194 -29.41 5.20 -7.48
N VAL A 195 -29.08 6.11 -6.56
CA VAL A 195 -29.28 5.89 -5.12
C VAL A 195 -30.78 5.98 -4.85
N SER A 196 -31.51 4.89 -5.10
CA SER A 196 -32.90 4.75 -4.67
C SER A 196 -32.92 4.59 -3.16
N ALA A 197 -33.73 5.40 -2.46
CA ALA A 197 -33.86 5.38 -1.00
C ALA A 197 -34.50 4.09 -0.43
N ALA A 198 -34.78 3.08 -1.25
CA ALA A 198 -35.18 1.76 -0.78
C ALA A 198 -34.81 0.68 -1.81
N PRO A 199 -34.24 -0.47 -1.41
CA PRO A 199 -34.24 -1.65 -2.24
C PRO A 199 -35.69 -2.13 -2.47
N PRO A 200 -35.98 -2.86 -3.57
CA PRO A 200 -37.29 -3.44 -3.79
C PRO A 200 -37.63 -4.40 -2.62
N GLY A 201 -38.56 -4.01 -1.76
CA GLY A 201 -38.98 -4.79 -0.59
C GLY A 201 -38.42 -4.33 0.77
N ALA A 202 -37.76 -3.17 0.87
CA ALA A 202 -37.48 -2.55 2.16
C ALA A 202 -38.73 -1.87 2.72
N ASP A 203 -39.10 -2.25 3.93
CA ASP A 203 -40.18 -1.63 4.69
C ASP A 203 -39.73 -0.25 5.20
N ALA A 204 -40.69 0.63 5.52
CA ALA A 204 -40.42 2.00 5.96
C ALA A 204 -39.54 2.12 7.24
N SER A 205 -39.23 1.01 7.92
CA SER A 205 -38.29 0.97 9.05
C SER A 205 -36.81 1.06 8.64
N ASP A 206 -36.47 0.70 7.40
CA ASP A 206 -35.07 0.64 6.95
C ASP A 206 -34.53 1.98 6.43
N ALA A 207 -35.43 2.93 6.16
CA ALA A 207 -35.10 4.28 5.73
C ALA A 207 -34.41 5.13 6.82
N ALA A 208 -34.42 4.67 8.08
CA ALA A 208 -33.80 5.38 9.21
C ALA A 208 -32.27 5.24 9.26
N CYS A 209 -31.66 4.38 8.43
CA CYS A 209 -30.21 4.14 8.44
C CYS A 209 -29.42 5.03 7.46
N LEU A 210 -30.08 5.97 6.78
CA LEU A 210 -29.48 6.82 5.73
C LEU A 210 -29.70 8.33 5.94
N ALA A 211 -29.96 8.77 7.17
CA ALA A 211 -30.00 10.18 7.57
C ALA A 211 -28.99 10.45 8.69
#